data_AF-A0A5B8C8K8-F1
#
_entry.id   AF-A0A5B8C8K8-F1
#
_cell.length_a   1.000
_cell.length_b   1.000
_cell.length_c   1.000
_cell.angle_alpha   90.00
_cell.angle_beta   90.00
_cell.angle_gamma   90.00
#
_symmetry.space_group_name_H-M   'P 1'
#
loop_
_entity.id
_entity.type
_entity.pdbx_description
1 polymer ?
#
loop_
_entity_poly.entity_id
_entity_poly.type
_entity_poly.pdbx_seq_one_letter_code
_entity_poly.pdbx_strand_id
1 'polypeptide(L)'
;MMRKVRAGVLGAAAVIAAGGLVAGCTAAATPEGWTRLEKGWLAVDVPKAWVEVAMDQTGPYDVVLQDTESTDDAQYQFAAATEFGTETARATMGTLDAQAPFGALDGDGGLTELDADGDLDLWRWDFTFDDGAYQGVSWAAHDPATERTVVVHLTGQELPEDTVQHIEDSMEVLTD
;
A
#
# COMPACT_ATOMS: atom_id res chain seq x y z
N MET A 1 -63.06 -37.78 12.55
CA MET A 1 -62.41 -38.46 11.42
C MET A 1 -61.15 -37.65 11.08
N MET A 2 -59.95 -38.27 11.13
CA MET A 2 -58.62 -37.82 10.61
C MET A 2 -58.07 -36.45 11.12
N ARG A 3 -57.03 -36.34 11.97
CA ARG A 3 -55.57 -36.65 11.90
C ARG A 3 -54.75 -35.75 10.93
N LYS A 4 -53.94 -34.83 11.47
CA LYS A 4 -52.44 -34.67 11.34
C LYS A 4 -51.95 -33.20 11.47
N VAL A 5 -51.10 -32.85 12.47
CA VAL A 5 -49.61 -32.63 12.46
C VAL A 5 -49.17 -31.46 11.54
N ARG A 6 -48.48 -30.39 11.98
CA ARG A 6 -47.03 -30.33 12.33
C ARG A 6 -46.61 -29.02 13.04
N ALA A 7 -45.55 -29.18 13.84
CA ALA A 7 -44.81 -28.19 14.60
C ALA A 7 -43.55 -27.67 13.86
N GLY A 8 -42.91 -26.63 14.42
CA GLY A 8 -41.59 -26.08 14.07
C GLY A 8 -41.70 -24.73 13.36
N VAL A 9 -40.93 -23.68 13.67
CA VAL A 9 -39.50 -23.66 14.00
C VAL A 9 -39.17 -22.42 14.88
N LEU A 10 -38.32 -22.63 15.90
CA LEU A 10 -37.58 -21.61 16.65
C LEU A 10 -36.38 -21.12 15.81
N GLY A 11 -36.22 -19.81 15.63
CA GLY A 11 -35.05 -19.20 15.02
C GLY A 11 -34.26 -18.39 16.06
N ALA A 12 -33.01 -18.78 16.29
CA ALA A 12 -32.11 -18.26 17.32
C ALA A 12 -31.52 -16.89 16.96
N ALA A 13 -31.44 -15.99 17.95
CA ALA A 13 -30.67 -14.74 17.86
C ALA A 13 -29.20 -15.02 18.25
N ALA A 14 -28.29 -14.81 17.30
CA ALA A 14 -26.85 -14.93 17.52
C ALA A 14 -26.29 -13.63 18.11
N VAL A 15 -25.58 -13.76 19.22
CA VAL A 15 -24.81 -12.75 19.93
C VAL A 15 -23.47 -12.58 19.21
N ILE A 16 -23.11 -11.36 18.80
CA ILE A 16 -21.71 -11.03 18.46
C ILE A 16 -21.13 -10.30 19.66
N ALA A 17 -20.33 -11.03 20.44
CA ALA A 17 -19.50 -10.50 21.49
C ALA A 17 -18.21 -9.93 20.87
N ALA A 18 -18.00 -8.63 20.98
CA ALA A 18 -16.71 -8.00 20.70
C ALA A 18 -15.84 -8.13 21.95
N GLY A 19 -14.95 -9.12 21.96
CA GLY A 19 -13.92 -9.30 22.98
C GLY A 19 -12.57 -9.48 22.30
N GLY A 20 -11.59 -8.65 22.69
CA GLY A 20 -10.23 -8.72 22.18
C GLY A 20 -9.38 -7.54 22.64
N LEU A 21 -9.10 -7.45 23.94
CA LEU A 21 -7.94 -6.72 24.45
C LEU A 21 -6.70 -7.60 24.22
N VAL A 22 -5.79 -7.16 23.36
CA VAL A 22 -4.41 -7.66 23.31
C VAL A 22 -3.50 -6.45 23.45
N ALA A 23 -2.73 -6.43 24.53
CA ALA A 23 -1.63 -5.51 24.72
C ALA A 23 -0.39 -6.10 24.03
N GLY A 24 0.18 -5.36 23.08
CA GLY A 24 1.44 -5.66 22.43
C GLY A 24 1.65 -4.69 21.28
N CYS A 25 2.63 -3.78 21.41
CA CYS A 25 3.03 -2.72 20.48
C CYS A 25 1.87 -1.85 19.93
N THR A 26 1.77 -0.60 20.40
CA THR A 26 0.86 0.38 19.81
C THR A 26 1.38 0.78 18.43
N ALA A 27 1.14 -0.04 17.40
CA ALA A 27 0.99 0.49 16.06
C ALA A 27 -0.09 1.58 16.14
N ALA A 28 0.20 2.77 15.61
CA ALA A 28 -0.75 3.86 15.60
C ALA A 28 -2.05 3.37 14.94
N ALA A 29 -3.21 3.68 15.54
CA ALA A 29 -4.46 3.27 14.94
C ALA A 29 -4.64 3.97 13.59
N THR A 30 -4.91 3.19 12.53
CA THR A 30 -5.22 3.72 11.19
C THR A 30 -6.32 4.79 11.27
N PRO A 31 -6.09 6.01 10.74
CA PRO A 31 -7.05 7.10 10.83
C PRO A 31 -8.37 6.85 10.07
N GLU A 32 -9.38 7.67 10.35
CA GLU A 32 -10.61 7.68 9.56
C GLU A 32 -10.32 8.03 8.09
N GLY A 33 -10.96 7.32 7.16
CA GLY A 33 -10.74 7.49 5.72
C GLY A 33 -9.62 6.60 5.15
N TRP A 34 -8.84 5.95 6.03
CA TRP A 34 -7.76 5.05 5.66
C TRP A 34 -8.09 3.61 6.02
N THR A 35 -7.37 2.69 5.39
CA THR A 35 -7.36 1.28 5.75
C THR A 35 -5.92 0.77 5.74
N ARG A 36 -5.59 -0.09 6.70
CA ARG A 36 -4.30 -0.80 6.71
C ARG A 36 -4.32 -1.83 5.59
N LEU A 37 -3.41 -1.71 4.64
CA LEU A 37 -3.07 -2.74 3.66
C LEU A 37 -1.93 -3.57 4.23
N GLU A 38 -2.14 -4.87 4.40
CA GLU A 38 -1.09 -5.84 4.79
C GLU A 38 -1.04 -6.95 3.74
N LYS A 39 0.09 -7.04 3.03
CA LYS A 39 0.32 -8.09 2.03
C LYS A 39 1.82 -8.30 1.84
N GLY A 40 2.23 -9.56 1.69
CA GLY A 40 3.64 -9.91 1.61
C GLY A 40 4.41 -9.40 2.83
N TRP A 41 5.46 -8.63 2.60
CA TRP A 41 6.25 -7.97 3.65
C TRP A 41 5.82 -6.51 3.88
N LEU A 42 4.81 -6.00 3.18
CA LEU A 42 4.39 -4.62 3.29
C LEU A 42 3.18 -4.48 4.22
N ALA A 43 3.27 -3.54 5.16
CA ALA A 43 2.12 -2.94 5.80
C ALA A 43 2.14 -1.41 5.61
N VAL A 44 1.03 -0.83 5.15
CA VAL A 44 0.92 0.61 4.84
C VAL A 44 -0.53 1.06 4.88
N ASP A 45 -0.78 2.31 5.27
CA ASP A 45 -2.13 2.87 5.23
C ASP A 45 -2.42 3.41 3.82
N VAL A 46 -3.58 3.04 3.27
CA VAL A 46 -4.06 3.52 1.96
C VAL A 46 -5.48 4.09 2.08
N PRO A 47 -5.90 5.05 1.23
CA PRO A 47 -7.26 5.56 1.25
C PRO A 47 -8.28 4.45 1.08
N LYS A 48 -9.24 4.37 2.00
CA LYS A 48 -10.27 3.32 2.03
C LYS A 48 -11.17 3.30 0.79
N ALA A 49 -11.28 4.43 0.11
CA ALA A 49 -12.09 4.56 -1.09
C ALA A 49 -11.42 3.97 -2.34
N TRP A 50 -10.12 3.68 -2.29
CA TRP A 50 -9.42 3.11 -3.42
C TRP A 50 -9.81 1.66 -3.67
N VAL A 51 -9.84 1.29 -4.94
CA VAL A 51 -10.25 -0.02 -5.43
C VAL A 51 -9.04 -0.76 -5.98
N GLU A 52 -8.97 -2.05 -5.70
CA GLU A 52 -7.91 -2.91 -6.22
C GLU A 52 -8.14 -3.20 -7.70
N VAL A 53 -7.08 -3.03 -8.49
CA VAL A 53 -7.05 -3.32 -9.92
C VAL A 53 -6.88 -4.83 -10.13
N ALA A 54 -7.47 -5.38 -11.20
CA ALA A 54 -7.37 -6.80 -11.51
C ALA A 54 -5.90 -7.22 -11.76
N MET A 55 -5.52 -8.40 -11.24
CA MET A 55 -4.13 -8.90 -11.29
C MET A 55 -3.51 -8.96 -12.69
N ASP A 56 -4.30 -9.14 -13.74
CA ASP A 56 -3.82 -9.17 -15.12
C ASP A 56 -3.46 -7.78 -15.68
N GLN A 57 -3.74 -6.72 -14.91
CA GLN A 57 -3.48 -5.32 -15.24
C GLN A 57 -2.44 -4.67 -14.32
N THR A 58 -1.92 -5.37 -13.30
CA THR A 58 -0.99 -4.80 -12.31
C THR A 58 0.46 -4.75 -12.79
N GLY A 59 0.79 -5.41 -13.90
CA GLY A 59 2.15 -5.45 -14.43
C GLY A 59 3.11 -6.19 -13.49
N PRO A 60 4.29 -5.62 -13.14
CA PRO A 60 5.25 -6.26 -12.23
C PRO A 60 4.85 -6.17 -10.75
N TYR A 61 3.77 -5.45 -10.42
CA TYR A 61 3.32 -5.21 -9.05
C TYR A 61 2.29 -6.26 -8.63
N ASP A 62 2.34 -6.70 -7.38
CA ASP A 62 1.36 -7.62 -6.82
C ASP A 62 0.18 -6.89 -6.16
N VAL A 63 0.29 -5.57 -5.94
CA VAL A 63 -0.83 -4.71 -5.54
C VAL A 63 -0.87 -3.48 -6.44
N VAL A 64 -2.05 -3.17 -6.97
CA VAL A 64 -2.33 -1.85 -7.56
C VAL A 64 -3.71 -1.40 -7.08
N LEU A 65 -3.79 -0.18 -6.56
CA LEU A 65 -5.02 0.47 -6.11
C LEU A 65 -5.23 1.77 -6.88
N GLN A 66 -6.49 2.10 -7.19
CA GLN A 66 -6.88 3.32 -7.90
C GLN A 66 -8.04 4.02 -7.20
N ASP A 67 -8.22 5.32 -7.43
CA ASP A 67 -9.34 6.10 -6.87
C ASP A 67 -10.71 5.82 -7.54
N THR A 68 -10.73 5.03 -8.61
CA THR A 68 -11.91 4.63 -9.36
C THR A 68 -11.72 3.27 -10.03
N GLU A 69 -12.82 2.59 -10.38
CA GLU A 69 -12.79 1.32 -11.11
C GLU A 69 -12.37 1.49 -12.59
N SER A 70 -12.45 2.71 -13.12
CA SER A 70 -12.08 3.04 -14.49
C SER A 70 -10.64 3.53 -14.54
N THR A 71 -9.71 2.67 -15.01
CA THR A 71 -8.29 3.04 -15.12
C THR A 71 -8.05 4.25 -16.02
N ASP A 72 -8.87 4.46 -17.04
CA ASP A 72 -8.76 5.64 -17.92
C ASP A 72 -9.15 6.95 -17.22
N ASP A 73 -9.93 6.86 -16.13
CA ASP A 73 -10.39 8.01 -15.34
C ASP A 73 -9.60 8.17 -14.02
N ALA A 74 -8.70 7.24 -13.70
CA ALA A 74 -7.95 7.25 -12.45
C ALA A 74 -7.08 8.51 -12.33
N GLN A 75 -7.25 9.24 -11.24
CA GLN A 75 -6.41 10.40 -10.90
C GLN A 75 -5.22 9.97 -10.05
N TYR A 76 -5.38 8.88 -9.31
CA TYR A 76 -4.38 8.33 -8.42
C TYR A 76 -4.21 6.85 -8.66
N GLN A 77 -2.96 6.41 -8.74
CA GLN A 77 -2.61 5.01 -8.74
C GLN A 77 -1.50 4.75 -7.74
N PHE A 78 -1.79 3.84 -6.80
CA PHE A 78 -0.83 3.24 -5.91
C PHE A 78 -0.44 1.88 -6.45
N ALA A 79 0.85 1.57 -6.48
CA ALA A 79 1.37 0.28 -6.90
C ALA A 79 2.45 -0.19 -5.93
N ALA A 80 2.43 -1.46 -5.52
CA ALA A 80 3.43 -2.00 -4.62
C ALA A 80 3.93 -3.36 -5.09
N ALA A 81 5.25 -3.55 -4.93
CA ALA A 81 5.90 -4.85 -4.97
C ALA A 81 6.21 -5.23 -3.51
N THR A 82 5.31 -6.02 -2.92
CA THR A 82 5.28 -6.28 -1.47
C THR A 82 6.31 -7.29 -0.99
N GLU A 83 6.94 -8.01 -1.94
CA GLU A 83 8.07 -8.92 -1.71
C GLU A 83 9.13 -8.67 -2.79
N PHE A 84 9.75 -7.48 -2.78
CA PHE A 84 10.59 -7.03 -3.89
C PHE A 84 11.96 -7.74 -3.93
N GLY A 85 12.63 -7.87 -2.78
CA GLY A 85 13.95 -8.51 -2.72
C GLY A 85 14.68 -8.29 -1.40
N THR A 86 16.00 -8.40 -1.44
CA THR A 86 16.88 -8.35 -0.25
C THR A 86 17.94 -7.25 -0.31
N GLU A 87 17.98 -6.47 -1.38
CA GLU A 87 18.92 -5.35 -1.54
C GLU A 87 18.48 -4.15 -0.70
N THR A 88 19.43 -3.31 -0.25
CA THR A 88 19.09 -2.12 0.54
C THR A 88 18.15 -1.17 -0.20
N ALA A 89 17.45 -0.30 0.53
CA ALA A 89 16.50 0.63 -0.09
C ALA A 89 17.22 1.59 -1.06
N ARG A 90 18.42 2.06 -0.69
CA ARG A 90 19.26 2.89 -1.57
C ARG A 90 19.63 2.18 -2.88
N ALA A 91 20.07 0.92 -2.80
CA ALA A 91 20.48 0.16 -3.98
C ALA A 91 19.27 -0.13 -4.89
N THR A 92 18.13 -0.44 -4.27
CA THR A 92 16.85 -0.61 -4.96
C THR A 92 16.42 0.66 -5.67
N MET A 93 16.48 1.84 -5.01
CA MET A 93 16.16 3.12 -5.65
C MET A 93 17.09 3.48 -6.79
N GLY A 94 18.39 3.26 -6.65
CA GLY A 94 19.32 3.46 -7.77
C GLY A 94 19.01 2.56 -8.98
N THR A 95 18.45 1.37 -8.74
CA THR A 95 18.01 0.47 -9.81
C THR A 95 16.72 0.97 -10.46
N LEU A 96 15.74 1.42 -9.68
CA LEU A 96 14.47 1.93 -10.22
C LEU A 96 14.66 3.24 -11.00
N ASP A 97 15.48 4.16 -10.49
CA ASP A 97 15.85 5.40 -11.17
C ASP A 97 16.52 5.12 -12.52
N ALA A 98 17.48 4.19 -12.56
CA ALA A 98 18.17 3.81 -13.79
C ALA A 98 17.28 3.07 -14.80
N GLN A 99 16.26 2.34 -14.35
CA GLN A 99 15.35 1.59 -15.22
C GLN A 99 14.13 2.38 -15.66
N ALA A 100 13.73 3.39 -14.89
CA ALA A 100 12.51 4.17 -15.08
C ALA A 100 11.30 3.27 -15.45
N PRO A 101 10.85 2.37 -14.55
CA PRO A 101 9.84 1.35 -14.88
C PRO A 101 8.49 1.94 -15.31
N PHE A 102 8.27 3.23 -15.09
CA PHE A 102 7.07 3.98 -15.46
C PHE A 102 7.11 4.55 -16.89
N GLY A 103 8.25 4.48 -17.58
CA GLY A 103 8.44 5.09 -18.89
C GLY A 103 9.40 6.27 -18.85
N ALA A 104 9.29 7.17 -19.83
CA ALA A 104 10.17 8.34 -19.92
C ALA A 104 9.80 9.38 -18.85
N LEU A 105 10.82 9.92 -18.19
CA LEU A 105 10.72 10.89 -17.10
C LEU A 105 11.37 12.22 -17.50
N ASP A 106 10.83 13.32 -16.98
CA ASP A 106 11.41 14.65 -17.13
C ASP A 106 12.41 14.93 -16.00
N GLY A 107 13.68 15.02 -16.36
CA GLY A 107 14.77 15.32 -15.43
C GLY A 107 15.21 14.17 -14.52
N ASP A 108 16.15 14.47 -13.63
CA ASP A 108 16.59 13.59 -12.55
C ASP A 108 15.81 13.90 -11.27
N GLY A 109 14.87 13.02 -10.93
CA GLY A 109 14.26 13.03 -9.61
C GLY A 109 15.32 12.74 -8.55
N GLY A 110 15.44 13.60 -7.55
CA GLY A 110 16.45 13.42 -6.49
C GLY A 110 16.10 12.24 -5.58
N LEU A 111 17.07 11.34 -5.35
CA LEU A 111 16.95 10.30 -4.33
C LEU A 111 17.21 10.88 -2.94
N THR A 112 16.25 10.69 -2.03
CA THR A 112 16.29 11.23 -0.66
C THR A 112 16.20 10.10 0.35
N GLU A 113 17.12 10.08 1.32
CA GLU A 113 17.02 9.23 2.51
C GLU A 113 16.04 9.86 3.50
N LEU A 114 15.15 9.06 4.08
CA LEU A 114 14.15 9.53 5.03
C LEU A 114 14.46 8.99 6.43
N ASP A 115 14.25 9.83 7.45
CA ASP A 115 14.28 9.40 8.84
C ASP A 115 13.02 8.57 9.12
N ALA A 116 13.18 7.24 9.22
CA ALA A 116 12.09 6.32 9.56
C ALA A 116 12.20 5.84 11.01
N ASP A 117 11.09 5.31 11.53
CA ASP A 117 11.06 4.74 12.87
C ASP A 117 11.89 3.45 12.96
N GLY A 118 12.72 3.34 14.00
CA GLY A 118 13.53 2.15 14.27
C GLY A 118 14.77 2.05 13.37
N ASP A 119 15.02 0.84 12.85
CA ASP A 119 16.17 0.52 11.99
C ASP A 119 15.78 0.43 10.49
N LEU A 120 14.58 0.92 10.12
CA LEU A 120 14.09 0.86 8.75
C LEU A 120 14.91 1.78 7.83
N ASP A 121 15.51 1.22 6.78
CA ASP A 121 16.16 1.98 5.70
C ASP A 121 15.10 2.39 4.68
N LEU A 122 14.72 3.67 4.66
CA LEU A 122 13.66 4.22 3.81
C LEU A 122 14.22 5.29 2.87
N TRP A 123 13.99 5.08 1.57
CA TRP A 123 14.39 6.01 0.51
C TRP A 123 13.20 6.44 -0.31
N ARG A 124 13.20 7.71 -0.71
CA ARG A 124 12.19 8.34 -1.56
C ARG A 124 12.79 8.83 -2.86
N TRP A 125 12.00 8.75 -3.92
CA TRP A 125 12.29 9.31 -5.23
C TRP A 125 11.05 10.00 -5.80
N ASP A 126 11.09 11.33 -5.88
CA ASP A 126 10.08 12.15 -6.54
C ASP A 126 10.44 12.32 -8.01
N PHE A 127 9.48 12.11 -8.91
CA PHE A 127 9.69 12.21 -10.35
C PHE A 127 8.48 12.80 -11.07
N THR A 128 8.74 13.34 -12.26
CA THR A 128 7.71 13.83 -13.19
C THR A 128 7.82 13.04 -14.48
N PHE A 129 6.69 12.69 -15.07
CA PHE A 129 6.67 12.02 -16.38
C PHE A 129 7.06 13.02 -17.49
N ASP A 130 7.61 12.52 -18.60
CA ASP A 130 8.10 13.36 -19.73
C ASP A 130 6.99 14.22 -20.38
N ASP A 131 5.71 13.86 -20.18
CA ASP A 131 4.58 14.68 -20.62
C ASP A 131 4.30 15.90 -19.73
N GLY A 132 4.91 15.95 -18.54
CA GLY A 132 4.71 16.98 -17.51
C GLY A 132 3.30 17.00 -16.90
N ALA A 133 2.44 16.04 -17.26
CA ALA A 133 1.03 16.00 -16.84
C ALA A 133 0.84 15.15 -15.58
N TYR A 134 1.74 14.20 -15.34
CA TYR A 134 1.73 13.33 -14.18
C TYR A 134 3.04 13.44 -13.40
N GLN A 135 2.93 13.18 -12.11
CA GLN A 135 4.04 13.07 -11.19
C GLN A 135 3.93 11.78 -10.39
N GLY A 136 5.03 11.38 -9.76
CA GLY A 136 5.08 10.21 -8.93
C GLY A 136 6.05 10.34 -7.77
N VAL A 137 5.79 9.55 -6.75
CA VAL A 137 6.68 9.32 -5.61
C VAL A 137 6.89 7.83 -5.50
N SER A 138 8.15 7.40 -5.50
CA SER A 138 8.53 6.03 -5.17
C SER A 138 9.17 5.98 -3.80
N TRP A 139 8.89 4.90 -3.07
CA TRP A 139 9.60 4.54 -1.87
C TRP A 139 10.18 3.14 -2.00
N ALA A 140 11.39 2.93 -1.47
CA ALA A 140 11.82 1.62 -1.04
C ALA A 140 12.06 1.63 0.46
N ALA A 141 11.55 0.60 1.11
CA ALA A 141 11.77 0.35 2.52
C ALA A 141 12.47 -1.00 2.67
N HIS A 142 13.56 -1.02 3.42
CA HIS A 142 14.35 -2.21 3.71
C HIS A 142 14.48 -2.41 5.21
N ASP A 143 14.10 -3.58 5.70
CA ASP A 143 14.40 -3.99 7.07
C ASP A 143 15.72 -4.78 7.10
N PRO A 144 16.80 -4.24 7.71
CA PRO A 144 18.10 -4.90 7.76
C PRO A 144 18.10 -6.14 8.67
N ALA A 145 17.14 -6.28 9.59
CA ALA A 145 17.09 -7.43 10.49
C ALA A 145 16.62 -8.70 9.77
N THR A 146 15.64 -8.57 8.86
CA THR A 146 15.09 -9.68 8.07
C THR A 146 15.58 -9.74 6.63
N GLU A 147 16.39 -8.76 6.20
CA GLU A 147 16.86 -8.59 4.82
C GLU A 147 15.70 -8.54 3.81
N ARG A 148 14.57 -7.91 4.20
CA ARG A 148 13.37 -7.78 3.37
C ARG A 148 13.26 -6.38 2.81
N THR A 149 12.96 -6.28 1.52
CA THR A 149 12.77 -5.02 0.82
C THR A 149 11.43 -5.01 0.11
N VAL A 150 10.73 -3.90 0.25
CA VAL A 150 9.46 -3.61 -0.43
C VAL A 150 9.59 -2.33 -1.24
N VAL A 151 8.79 -2.21 -2.28
CA VAL A 151 8.74 -1.01 -3.12
C VAL A 151 7.30 -0.55 -3.26
N VAL A 152 7.09 0.75 -3.12
CA VAL A 152 5.79 1.41 -3.23
C VAL A 152 5.90 2.59 -4.20
N HIS A 153 4.86 2.80 -5.00
CA HIS A 153 4.72 3.93 -5.89
C HIS A 153 3.36 4.57 -5.72
N LEU A 154 3.33 5.89 -5.72
CA LEU A 154 2.12 6.69 -5.86
C LEU A 154 2.28 7.61 -7.06
N THR A 155 1.33 7.57 -7.98
CA THR A 155 1.32 8.39 -9.20
C THR A 155 0.00 9.11 -9.37
N GLY A 156 0.01 10.28 -10.00
CA GLY A 156 -1.18 11.08 -10.27
C GLY A 156 -0.87 12.43 -10.89
N GLN A 157 -1.91 13.19 -11.27
CA GLN A 157 -1.73 14.52 -11.86
C GLN A 157 -1.30 15.56 -10.81
N GLU A 158 -1.90 15.52 -9.64
CA GLU A 158 -1.56 16.37 -8.49
C GLU A 158 -1.58 15.51 -7.23
N LEU A 159 -0.41 15.21 -6.66
CA LEU A 159 -0.29 14.39 -5.45
C LEU A 159 -0.43 15.27 -4.20
N PRO A 160 -1.48 15.09 -3.38
CA PRO A 160 -1.64 15.87 -2.16
C PRO A 160 -0.54 15.54 -1.16
N GLU A 161 0.16 16.56 -0.64
CA GLU A 161 1.27 16.39 0.32
C GLU A 161 0.85 15.55 1.54
N ASP A 162 -0.35 15.80 2.10
CA ASP A 162 -0.88 15.05 3.24
C ASP A 162 -1.06 13.55 2.93
N THR A 163 -1.41 13.19 1.69
CA THR A 163 -1.57 11.79 1.28
C THR A 163 -0.23 11.11 1.10
N VAL A 164 0.73 11.81 0.45
CA VAL A 164 2.10 11.34 0.28
C VAL A 164 2.75 11.10 1.65
N GLN A 165 2.68 12.08 2.55
CA GLN A 165 3.27 11.99 3.88
C GLN A 165 2.63 10.87 4.72
N HIS A 166 1.31 10.70 4.66
CA HIS A 166 0.67 9.65 5.45
C HIS A 166 1.03 8.24 4.98
N ILE A 167 1.13 8.01 3.66
CA ILE A 167 1.62 6.74 3.10
C ILE A 167 3.06 6.49 3.55
N GLU A 168 3.92 7.50 3.47
CA GLU A 168 5.32 7.45 3.90
C GLU A 168 5.45 7.09 5.39
N ASP A 169 4.78 7.84 6.27
CA ASP A 169 4.85 7.67 7.73
C ASP A 169 4.26 6.34 8.21
N SER A 170 3.32 5.76 7.46
CA SER A 170 2.63 4.53 7.84
C SER A 170 3.34 3.26 7.34
N MET A 171 4.40 3.40 6.54
CA MET A 171 5.05 2.28 5.88
C MET A 171 5.86 1.43 6.86
N GLU A 172 5.62 0.13 6.83
CA GLU A 172 6.31 -0.87 7.64
C GLU A 172 6.73 -2.06 6.77
N VAL A 173 7.92 -2.61 7.08
CA VAL A 173 8.37 -3.91 6.57
C VAL A 173 8.13 -4.96 7.64
N LEU A 174 7.20 -5.88 7.38
CA LEU A 174 6.79 -6.93 8.31
C LEU A 174 7.91 -7.97 8.50
N THR A 175 8.11 -8.38 9.75
CA THR A 175 9.25 -9.24 10.16
C THR A 175 8.87 -10.68 10.51
N ASP A 176 7.59 -11.03 10.36
CA ASP A 176 7.00 -12.31 10.79
C ASP A 176 7.44 -13.53 9.94
#